data_AF-A0A0M9A6G5-F1
#
_entry.id   AF-A0A0M9A6G5-F1
#
_cell.length_a   1.000
_cell.length_b   1.000
_cell.length_c   1.000
_cell.angle_alpha   90.00
_cell.angle_beta   90.00
_cell.angle_gamma   90.00
#
_symmetry.space_group_name_H-M   'P 1'
#
loop_
_entity.id
_entity.type
_entity.pdbx_description
1 polymer ?
#
loop_
_entity_poly.entity_id
_entity_poly.type
_entity_poly.pdbx_seq_one_letter_code
_entity_poly.pdbx_strand_id
1 'polypeptide(L)'
;LLSEGRILELHSPDGVHECWLRAADNAEASVWFNALHSALAALTLKALRLASALPDPPQLQHIGWLARRHCLQVSGLPSFLAERAALHS
;
A
#
# COMPACT_ATOMS: atom_id res chain seq x y z
N LEU A 1 -11.52 -22.18 2.74
CA LEU A 1 -11.97 -21.22 3.79
C LEU A 1 -10.79 -20.34 4.20
N LEU A 2 -10.17 -19.68 3.22
CA LEU A 2 -9.08 -18.76 3.48
C LEU A 2 -9.70 -17.52 4.10
N SER A 3 -9.21 -17.14 5.26
CA SER A 3 -9.71 -16.02 6.02
C SER A 3 -9.35 -14.69 5.34
N GLU A 4 -10.21 -14.29 4.41
CA GLU A 4 -10.17 -13.05 3.65
C GLU A 4 -10.19 -11.84 4.62
N GLY A 5 -9.36 -10.83 4.33
CA GLY A 5 -9.27 -9.61 5.14
C GLY A 5 -8.32 -9.64 6.34
N ARG A 6 -7.65 -10.77 6.63
CA ARG A 6 -6.61 -10.84 7.69
C ARG A 6 -5.18 -10.66 7.18
N ILE A 7 -4.99 -10.54 5.87
CA ILE A 7 -3.68 -10.48 5.23
C ILE A 7 -3.40 -9.05 4.76
N LEU A 8 -2.22 -8.56 5.10
CA LEU A 8 -1.68 -7.29 4.61
C LEU A 8 -0.44 -7.60 3.78
N GLU A 9 -0.36 -6.97 2.61
CA GLU A 9 0.77 -7.08 1.70
C GLU A 9 1.49 -5.73 1.63
N LEU A 10 2.80 -5.74 1.82
CA LEU A 10 3.69 -4.58 1.82
C LEU A 10 4.73 -4.74 0.73
N HIS A 11 4.83 -3.75 -0.16
CA HIS A 11 5.82 -3.74 -1.23
C HIS A 11 6.87 -2.67 -0.98
N SER A 12 8.14 -3.02 -1.20
CA SER A 12 9.23 -2.04 -1.17
C SER A 12 9.07 -1.00 -2.29
N PRO A 13 9.61 0.21 -2.13
CA PRO A 13 9.47 1.27 -3.13
C PRO A 13 10.05 0.93 -4.51
N ASP A 14 11.07 0.06 -4.54
CA ASP A 14 11.70 -0.47 -5.77
C ASP A 14 10.92 -1.65 -6.39
N GLY A 15 9.88 -2.13 -5.72
CA GLY A 15 9.06 -3.27 -6.16
C GLY A 15 9.76 -4.64 -6.10
N VAL A 16 10.97 -4.72 -5.53
CA VAL A 16 11.77 -5.95 -5.49
C VAL A 16 11.37 -6.86 -4.33
N HIS A 17 11.00 -6.27 -3.20
CA HIS A 17 10.74 -6.99 -1.96
C HIS A 17 9.27 -6.87 -1.58
N GLU A 18 8.69 -8.00 -1.20
CA GLU A 18 7.34 -8.08 -0.67
C GLU A 18 7.35 -8.71 0.72
N CYS A 19 6.46 -8.23 1.59
CA CYS A 19 6.27 -8.75 2.93
C CYS A 19 4.77 -8.99 3.16
N TRP A 20 4.45 -10.19 3.67
CA TRP A 20 3.09 -10.62 3.93
C TRP A 20 2.88 -10.78 5.43
N LEU A 21 1.91 -10.05 5.97
CA LEU A 21 1.54 -10.10 7.39
C LEU A 21 0.15 -10.72 7.55
N ARG A 22 -0.01 -11.58 8.55
CA ARG A 22 -1.30 -12.18 8.91
C ARG A 22 -1.69 -11.75 10.32
N ALA A 23 -2.80 -11.04 10.42
CA ALA A 23 -3.41 -10.70 11.71
C ALA A 23 -4.23 -11.87 12.27
N ALA A 24 -4.50 -11.85 13.58
CA ALA A 24 -5.32 -12.84 14.25
C ALA A 24 -6.79 -12.78 13.78
N ASP A 25 -7.30 -11.56 13.56
CA ASP A 25 -8.66 -11.31 13.07
C ASP A 25 -8.73 -10.08 12.14
N ASN A 26 -9.94 -9.79 11.64
CA ASN A 26 -10.18 -8.69 10.70
C ASN A 26 -10.09 -7.30 11.38
N ALA A 27 -10.47 -7.21 12.66
CA ALA A 27 -10.39 -5.96 13.40
C ALA A 27 -8.92 -5.57 13.63
N GLU A 28 -8.09 -6.53 14.05
CA GLU A 28 -6.65 -6.34 14.20
C GLU A 28 -5.99 -6.01 12.86
N ALA A 29 -6.38 -6.68 11.77
CA ALA A 29 -5.90 -6.34 10.42
C ALA A 29 -6.23 -4.89 10.04
N SER A 30 -7.42 -4.39 10.41
CA SER A 30 -7.82 -3.01 10.15
C SER A 30 -7.01 -2.00 10.97
N VAL A 31 -6.71 -2.33 12.24
CA VAL A 31 -5.82 -1.52 13.09
C VAL A 31 -4.42 -1.45 12.49
N TRP A 32 -3.84 -2.60 12.12
CA TRP A 32 -2.53 -2.66 11.47
C TRP A 32 -2.48 -1.87 10.17
N PHE A 33 -3.51 -2.01 9.32
CA PHE A 33 -3.60 -1.28 8.06
C PHE A 33 -3.56 0.24 8.30
N ASN A 34 -4.40 0.74 9.20
CA ASN A 34 -4.47 2.18 9.51
C ASN A 34 -3.16 2.68 10.13
N ALA A 35 -2.59 1.93 11.08
CA ALA A 35 -1.33 2.30 11.72
C ALA A 35 -0.17 2.38 10.72
N LEU A 36 -0.02 1.37 9.86
CA LEU A 36 1.00 1.34 8.80
C LEU A 36 0.79 2.50 7.82
N HIS A 37 -0.45 2.70 7.35
CA HIS A 37 -0.77 3.76 6.41
C HIS A 37 -0.45 5.16 6.98
N SER A 38 -0.86 5.44 8.23
CA SER A 38 -0.56 6.72 8.89
C SER A 38 0.95 6.92 9.10
N ALA A 39 1.68 5.89 9.54
CA ALA A 39 3.12 5.98 9.73
C ALA A 39 3.85 6.26 8.40
N LEU A 40 3.51 5.54 7.33
CA LEU A 40 4.05 5.75 5.99
C LEU A 40 3.75 7.16 5.48
N ALA A 41 2.52 7.65 5.63
CA ALA A 41 2.15 8.99 5.19
C ALA A 41 2.98 10.08 5.89
N ALA A 42 3.16 9.96 7.21
CA ALA A 42 3.97 10.90 7.99
C ALA A 42 5.45 10.86 7.60
N LEU A 43 6.02 9.67 7.40
CA LEU A 43 7.42 9.49 6.99
C LEU A 43 7.66 10.01 5.57
N THR A 44 6.75 9.72 4.64
CA THR A 44 6.77 10.23 3.27
C THR A 44 6.79 11.75 3.24
N LEU A 45 5.88 12.39 3.99
CA LEU A 45 5.84 13.85 4.06
C LEU A 45 7.13 14.44 4.64
N LYS A 46 7.70 13.80 5.68
CA LYS A 46 8.98 14.22 6.25
C LYS A 46 10.12 14.10 5.24
N ALA A 47 10.18 12.99 4.51
CA ALA A 47 11.19 12.77 3.47
C ALA A 47 11.09 13.81 2.35
N LEU A 48 9.87 14.13 1.89
CA LEU A 48 9.63 15.17 0.89
C LEU A 48 10.13 16.54 1.33
N ARG A 49 9.85 16.92 2.58
CA ARG A 49 10.34 18.20 3.15
C ARG A 49 11.87 18.26 3.17
N LEU A 50 12.53 17.18 3.59
CA LEU A 50 13.99 17.10 3.61
C LEU A 50 14.58 17.19 2.20
N ALA A 51 14.00 16.46 1.24
CA ALA A 51 14.44 16.51 -0.14
C ALA A 51 14.26 17.89 -0.77
N SER A 52 13.15 18.58 -0.49
CA SER A 52 12.88 19.93 -0.99
C SER A 52 13.80 21.02 -0.44
N ALA A 53 14.49 20.75 0.69
CA ALA A 53 15.44 21.68 1.29
C ALA A 53 16.84 21.57 0.67
N LEU A 54 17.07 20.64 -0.26
CA LEU A 54 18.36 20.49 -0.94
C LEU A 54 18.53 21.58 -2.02
N PRO A 55 19.74 22.13 -2.19
CA PRO A 55 20.01 23.17 -3.20
C PRO A 55 19.78 22.73 -4.65
N ASP A 56 19.81 21.42 -4.90
CA ASP A 56 19.47 20.78 -6.18
C ASP A 56 18.70 19.49 -5.86
N PRO A 57 17.37 19.55 -5.72
CA PRO A 57 16.58 18.42 -5.23
C PRO A 57 16.57 17.29 -6.27
N PRO A 58 16.91 16.04 -5.89
CA PRO A 58 16.90 14.92 -6.81
C PRO A 58 15.48 14.66 -7.33
N GLN A 59 15.37 14.20 -8.58
CA GLN A 59 14.09 13.83 -9.17
C GLN A 59 13.56 12.57 -8.46
N LEU A 60 12.63 12.78 -7.52
CA LEU A 60 12.03 11.70 -6.74
C LEU A 60 11.07 10.89 -7.61
N GLN A 61 11.50 9.68 -7.98
CA GLN A 61 10.77 8.79 -8.89
C GLN A 61 9.85 7.80 -8.14
N HIS A 62 10.23 7.37 -6.94
CA HIS A 62 9.50 6.37 -6.16
C HIS A 62 9.46 6.77 -4.68
N ILE A 63 8.28 7.14 -4.18
CA ILE A 63 8.06 7.46 -2.76
C ILE A 63 6.86 6.67 -2.25
N GLY A 64 7.08 5.98 -1.12
CA GLY A 64 6.06 5.25 -0.38
C GLY A 64 6.16 3.73 -0.56
N TRP A 65 5.75 3.01 0.49
CA TRP A 65 5.47 1.59 0.42
C TRP A 65 4.01 1.41 0.01
N LEU A 66 3.73 0.51 -0.93
CA LEU A 66 2.35 0.19 -1.32
C LEU A 66 1.80 -0.84 -0.33
N ALA A 67 0.81 -0.45 0.47
CA ALA A 67 0.05 -1.38 1.31
C ALA A 67 -1.24 -1.78 0.58
N ARG A 68 -1.34 -3.04 0.16
CA ARG A 68 -2.53 -3.57 -0.53
C ARG A 68 -3.26 -4.54 0.39
N ARG A 69 -4.59 -4.40 0.46
CA ARG A 69 -5.46 -5.38 1.15
C ARG A 69 -6.16 -6.22 0.09
N HIS A 70 -5.94 -7.54 0.12
CA HIS A 70 -6.63 -8.46 -0.77
C HIS A 70 -8.05 -8.72 -0.25
N CYS A 71 -9.03 -8.11 -0.90
CA CYS A 71 -10.42 -8.56 -0.87
C CYS A 71 -10.63 -9.40 -2.14
N LEU A 72 -10.91 -10.70 -1.99
CA LEU A 72 -11.35 -11.49 -3.14
C LEU A 72 -12.77 -11.04 -3.50
N GLN A 73 -12.91 -10.22 -4.55
CA GLN A 73 -14.19 -10.13 -5.25
C GLN A 73 -14.42 -11.49 -5.92
N VAL A 74 -15.41 -12.22 -5.41
CA VAL A 74 -15.97 -13.39 -6.09
C VAL A 74 -16.64 -12.91 -7.37
N SER A 75 -15.88 -12.71 -8.44
CA SER A 75 -16.29 -12.80 -9.85
C SER A 75 -15.14 -12.40 -10.79
N GLY A 76 -14.29 -13.38 -11.12
CA GLY A 76 -13.73 -13.58 -12.47
C GLY A 76 -12.90 -12.50 -13.20
N LEU A 77 -12.65 -11.32 -12.64
CA LEU A 77 -11.79 -10.30 -13.27
C LEU A 77 -10.52 -10.03 -12.45
N PRO A 78 -9.33 -10.09 -13.08
CA PRO A 78 -8.09 -9.59 -12.49
C PRO A 78 -8.28 -8.14 -12.01
N SER A 79 -7.83 -7.84 -10.79
CA SER A 79 -7.94 -6.54 -10.14
C SER A 79 -7.40 -5.37 -10.99
N PHE A 80 -6.42 -5.64 -11.86
CA PHE A 80 -5.88 -4.66 -12.80
C PHE A 80 -6.87 -4.21 -13.90
N LEU A 81 -7.86 -5.03 -14.25
CA LEU A 81 -8.89 -4.69 -15.23
C LEU A 81 -10.09 -3.95 -14.60
N ALA A 82 -10.37 -4.18 -13.31
CA ALA A 82 -11.43 -3.46 -12.60
C ALA A 82 -11.11 -1.96 -12.46
N GLU A 83 -9.86 -1.61 -12.20
CA GLU A 83 -9.42 -0.21 -12.07
C GLU A 83 -9.53 0.56 -13.40
N ARG A 84 -9.31 -0.11 -14.54
CA ARG A 84 -9.48 0.48 -15.87
C ARG A 84 -10.95 0.66 -16.30
N ALA A 85 -11.86 -0.15 -15.76
CA ALA A 85 -13.29 0.00 -16.05
C ALA A 85 -13.93 1.18 -15.28
N ALA A 86 -13.49 1.42 -14.05
CA ALA A 86 -13.98 2.54 -13.22
C ALA A 86 -13.51 3.92 -13.71
N LEU A 87 -12.39 3.99 -14.44
CA LEU A 87 -11.86 5.23 -15.02
C LEU A 87 -12.56 5.65 -16.34
N HIS A 88 -13.47 4.83 -16.87
CA HIS A 88 -14.18 5.09 -18.13
C HIS A 88 -15.71 5.04 -18.00
N SER A 89 -16.27 5.20 -16.79
CA SER A 89 -17.72 5.33 -16.54
C SER A 89 -18.09 6.72 -16.05
#